data_AF-A0AAD7NHN5-F1
#
_entry.id   AF-A0AAD7NHN5-F1
#
_cell.length_a   1.000
_cell.length_b   1.000
_cell.length_c   1.000
_cell.angle_alpha   90.00
_cell.angle_beta   90.00
_cell.angle_gamma   90.00
#
_symmetry.space_group_name_H-M   'P 1'
#
loop_
_entity.id
_entity.type
_entity.pdbx_description
1 polymer ?
#
loop_
_entity_poly.entity_id
_entity_poly.type
_entity_poly.pdbx_seq_one_letter_code
_entity_poly.pdbx_strand_id
1 'polypeptide(L)'
;MSLRRKLCKSRYLVLFLFALYILISRPKLTPAEQRPRQRPPNFNFSSVVQELEHARSIEPGSLTAVLPVTLTSLANLLTTLDPLLSRPSCVSKVLVVCPESLLSRARAVVRQAVRSSSEASNHPDVLLYPWPGDPTTAVLHAATESTTEWMLLLDETGLGPVSARTRNALTCPVTSVLPIGPRGVIGSPSNWSCAPPTPETRSALYLLPPFTLPSSLVQGYHETWSDFGRAVSQSREDQLGGIIRSFGDPDSNWCNDGRQYSTPTINLTRLSAHIEGPNGLFVILLPNIIDLRLIVPLVCRLHNSAFSVKILLYSESRITSDEEISSGCQFQYDTIWSTERLVSSMISDWLDRVGRKADVVFTVSEPATQFLTSEYPTIVRIPRQDLGHAHWMGSLSLVEWKNWHVPQVEVTIITQDRPQSLQRLLGSLSQARFFGDSVSLRMNMEQSSDLETIRVVEAYQWNHGNVFTHRRVVHGGLLTAVVESWYPHSNESYGLILEDDIELSPLFYAWIKMGILRYRSVEDFLFFPAFFDVIADTVGPETKRPSCSASVCTSRKTSKLHLEGRKPLNARGLFANNHFPHPSTPVSLASAVQLGRGIFPGALARVPRLSCGTALRVDGWSLSG
;
A
#
# COMPACT_ATOMS: atom_id res chain seq x y z
N MET A 1 -9.23 -65.56 18.80
CA MET A 1 -10.22 -64.65 19.43
C MET A 1 -9.79 -64.17 20.84
N SER A 2 -8.52 -63.77 21.04
CA SER A 2 -8.02 -63.31 22.37
C SER A 2 -7.16 -62.01 22.34
N LEU A 3 -6.70 -61.55 21.17
CA LEU A 3 -5.87 -60.33 21.11
C LEU A 3 -6.62 -59.03 20.81
N ARG A 4 -7.86 -59.07 20.30
CA ARG A 4 -8.65 -57.87 19.95
C ARG A 4 -9.40 -57.22 21.13
N ARG A 5 -9.50 -57.86 22.30
CA ARG A 5 -10.20 -57.28 23.47
C ARG A 5 -9.31 -56.44 24.40
N LYS A 6 -7.97 -56.53 24.29
CA LYS A 6 -7.05 -55.75 25.15
C LYS A 6 -6.70 -54.36 24.62
N LEU A 7 -6.81 -54.10 23.32
CA LEU A 7 -6.49 -52.79 22.73
C LEU A 7 -7.60 -51.73 22.83
N CYS A 8 -8.84 -52.12 23.13
CA CYS A 8 -9.95 -51.15 23.23
C CYS A 8 -10.04 -50.44 24.60
N LYS A 9 -9.51 -51.05 25.68
CA LYS A 9 -9.54 -50.44 27.02
C LYS A 9 -8.44 -49.39 27.27
N SER A 10 -7.38 -49.36 26.46
CA SER A 10 -6.26 -48.42 26.64
C SER A 10 -6.56 -47.03 26.06
N ARG A 11 -7.33 -46.93 24.96
CA ARG A 11 -7.66 -45.63 24.32
C ARG A 11 -8.60 -44.77 25.15
N TYR A 12 -9.54 -45.38 25.88
CA TYR A 12 -10.45 -44.63 26.75
C TYR A 12 -9.77 -44.08 28.00
N LEU A 13 -8.77 -44.77 28.54
CA LEU A 13 -8.03 -44.31 29.72
C LEU A 13 -7.14 -43.09 29.39
N VAL A 14 -6.52 -43.08 28.21
CA VAL A 14 -5.69 -41.96 27.75
C VAL A 14 -6.54 -40.71 27.46
N LEU A 15 -7.71 -40.88 26.83
CA LEU A 15 -8.66 -39.77 26.60
C LEU A 15 -9.24 -39.22 27.91
N PHE A 16 -9.49 -40.07 28.90
CA PHE A 16 -10.02 -39.64 30.21
C PHE A 16 -8.98 -38.89 31.03
N LEU A 17 -7.71 -39.33 31.01
CA LEU A 17 -6.61 -38.64 31.69
C LEU A 17 -6.25 -37.31 31.02
N PHE A 18 -6.37 -37.20 29.69
CA PHE A 18 -6.17 -35.94 28.98
C PHE A 18 -7.29 -34.92 29.25
N ALA A 19 -8.54 -35.39 29.34
CA ALA A 19 -9.67 -34.54 29.72
C ALA A 19 -9.57 -34.07 31.18
N LEU A 20 -9.10 -34.92 32.09
CA LEU A 20 -8.87 -34.58 33.49
C LEU A 20 -7.73 -33.57 33.67
N TYR A 21 -6.65 -33.69 32.87
CA TYR A 21 -5.56 -32.73 32.86
C TYR A 21 -6.01 -31.34 32.36
N ILE A 22 -6.86 -31.28 31.32
CA ILE A 22 -7.43 -30.00 30.82
C ILE A 22 -8.41 -29.38 31.84
N LEU A 23 -9.09 -30.19 32.66
CA LEU A 23 -9.98 -29.72 33.73
C LEU A 23 -9.22 -29.20 34.96
N ILE A 24 -8.05 -29.77 35.27
CA ILE A 24 -7.26 -29.40 36.46
C ILE A 24 -6.25 -28.27 36.16
N SER A 25 -5.82 -28.11 34.90
CA SER A 25 -4.80 -27.11 34.51
C SER A 25 -5.34 -25.78 33.98
N ARG A 26 -6.62 -25.44 34.16
CA ARG A 26 -7.10 -24.08 33.88
C ARG A 26 -6.63 -23.12 34.99
N PRO A 27 -5.83 -22.09 34.69
CA PRO A 27 -5.59 -21.03 35.65
C PRO A 27 -6.93 -20.35 35.96
N LYS A 28 -7.21 -20.13 37.25
CA LYS A 28 -8.36 -19.34 37.70
C LYS A 28 -8.22 -17.93 37.09
N LEU A 29 -8.99 -17.64 36.04
CA LEU A 29 -9.30 -16.26 35.69
C LEU A 29 -10.07 -15.67 36.86
N THR A 30 -9.44 -14.70 37.53
CA THR A 30 -10.14 -13.77 38.39
C THR A 30 -11.24 -13.08 37.57
N PRO A 31 -12.45 -12.88 38.13
CA PRO A 31 -13.46 -12.10 37.44
C PRO A 31 -12.90 -10.69 37.24
N ALA A 32 -12.73 -10.28 35.99
CA ALA A 32 -12.57 -8.87 35.67
C ALA A 32 -13.82 -8.18 36.20
N GLU A 33 -13.60 -7.31 37.18
CA GLU A 33 -14.57 -6.41 37.79
C GLU A 33 -15.24 -5.61 36.65
N GLN A 34 -16.41 -6.07 36.20
CA GLN A 34 -17.32 -5.25 35.38
C GLN A 34 -17.84 -4.13 36.27
N ARG A 35 -17.04 -3.07 36.44
CA ARG A 35 -17.57 -1.79 36.88
C ARG A 35 -18.46 -1.27 35.75
N PRO A 36 -19.73 -0.92 36.03
CA PRO A 36 -20.48 -0.11 35.10
C PRO A 36 -19.66 1.16 34.83
N ARG A 37 -19.52 1.56 33.57
CA ARG A 37 -18.96 2.87 33.20
C ARG A 37 -19.83 3.95 33.86
N GLN A 38 -19.47 4.32 35.07
CA GLN A 38 -19.93 5.55 35.70
C GLN A 38 -19.45 6.70 34.80
N ARG A 39 -20.36 7.62 34.47
CA ARG A 39 -20.00 8.86 33.78
C ARG A 39 -18.84 9.52 34.55
N PRO A 40 -17.71 9.86 33.91
CA PRO A 40 -16.67 10.60 34.59
C PRO A 40 -17.19 11.99 35.01
N PRO A 41 -16.60 12.57 36.08
CA PRO A 41 -17.05 13.82 36.69
C PRO A 41 -16.92 14.99 35.72
N ASN A 42 -17.72 16.05 35.94
CA ASN A 42 -17.72 17.28 35.16
C ASN A 42 -16.30 17.73 34.79
N PHE A 43 -15.91 17.50 33.54
CA PHE A 43 -14.66 18.00 32.98
C PHE A 43 -14.69 19.53 32.99
N ASN A 44 -13.72 20.16 33.65
CA ASN A 44 -13.65 21.61 33.75
C ASN A 44 -12.73 22.18 32.67
N PHE A 45 -13.31 22.71 31.60
CA PHE A 45 -12.57 23.34 30.51
C PHE A 45 -11.61 24.46 30.97
N SER A 46 -11.85 25.08 32.13
CA SER A 46 -10.98 26.13 32.66
C SER A 46 -9.57 25.63 33.00
N SER A 47 -9.37 24.35 33.32
CA SER A 47 -8.04 23.80 33.60
C SER A 47 -7.18 23.72 32.33
N VAL A 48 -7.79 23.35 31.19
CA VAL A 48 -7.11 23.32 29.89
C VAL A 48 -6.68 24.72 29.46
N VAL A 49 -7.53 25.72 29.68
CA VAL A 49 -7.19 27.12 29.38
C VAL A 49 -6.00 27.57 30.21
N GLN A 50 -5.97 27.23 31.51
CA GLN A 50 -4.87 27.58 32.40
C GLN A 50 -3.54 26.90 32.01
N GLU A 51 -3.58 25.64 31.56
CA GLU A 51 -2.40 24.94 31.04
C GLU A 51 -1.84 25.61 29.78
N LEU A 52 -2.71 26.05 28.86
CA LEU A 52 -2.31 26.74 27.63
C LEU A 52 -1.73 28.13 27.84
N GLU A 53 -2.08 28.80 28.94
CA GLU A 53 -1.51 30.11 29.30
C GLU A 53 -0.06 30.00 29.78
N HIS A 54 0.31 28.86 30.38
CA HIS A 54 1.65 28.59 30.92
C HIS A 54 2.50 27.69 30.00
N ALA A 55 1.94 27.24 28.88
CA ALA A 55 2.62 26.38 27.92
C ALA A 55 3.79 27.10 27.22
N ARG A 56 4.86 26.36 26.96
CA ARG A 56 6.04 26.87 26.25
C ARG A 56 5.85 26.70 24.75
N SER A 57 6.49 27.57 23.96
CA SER A 57 6.61 27.35 22.51
C SER A 57 7.37 26.07 22.21
N ILE A 58 6.98 25.39 21.13
CA ILE A 58 7.66 24.19 20.65
C ILE A 58 9.09 24.49 20.20
N GLU A 59 9.94 23.46 20.13
CA GLU A 59 11.32 23.63 19.72
C GLU A 59 11.42 24.02 18.22
N PRO A 60 12.34 24.93 17.84
CA PRO A 60 12.57 25.26 16.43
C PRO A 60 12.90 24.02 15.60
N GLY A 61 12.22 23.85 14.48
CA GLY A 61 12.42 22.71 13.58
C GLY A 61 11.67 21.44 13.95
N SER A 62 10.75 21.50 14.93
CA SER A 62 9.90 20.37 15.34
C SER A 62 8.51 20.34 14.66
N LEU A 63 8.24 21.24 13.71
CA LEU A 63 6.93 21.39 13.05
C LEU A 63 6.97 21.06 11.56
N THR A 64 6.06 20.20 11.09
CA THR A 64 5.80 19.98 9.66
C THR A 64 4.48 20.65 9.25
N ALA A 65 4.54 21.52 8.24
CA ALA A 65 3.35 22.11 7.64
C ALA A 65 2.86 21.27 6.45
N VAL A 66 1.57 20.98 6.38
CA VAL A 66 0.95 20.23 5.27
C VAL A 66 0.02 21.17 4.51
N LEU A 67 0.36 21.49 3.26
CA LEU A 67 -0.31 22.45 2.41
C LEU A 67 -0.93 21.77 1.17
N PRO A 68 -2.26 21.67 1.06
CA PRO A 68 -2.90 21.18 -0.14
C PRO A 68 -2.89 22.23 -1.26
N VAL A 69 -2.65 21.80 -2.49
CA VAL A 69 -2.66 22.61 -3.70
C VAL A 69 -3.60 22.01 -4.72
N THR A 70 -4.58 22.81 -5.12
CA THR A 70 -5.57 22.47 -6.13
C THR A 70 -5.30 23.27 -7.40
N LEU A 71 -6.07 23.00 -8.46
CA LEU A 71 -5.93 23.75 -9.71
C LEU A 71 -6.18 25.26 -9.50
N THR A 72 -7.06 25.63 -8.57
CA THR A 72 -7.39 27.02 -8.25
C THR A 72 -6.34 27.68 -7.35
N SER A 73 -5.76 26.97 -6.38
CA SER A 73 -4.77 27.56 -5.48
C SER A 73 -3.35 27.61 -6.04
N LEU A 74 -3.05 26.82 -7.09
CA LEU A 74 -1.74 26.78 -7.73
C LEU A 74 -1.22 28.15 -8.18
N ALA A 75 -2.10 29.05 -8.64
CA ALA A 75 -1.71 30.41 -9.05
C ALA A 75 -1.19 31.26 -7.88
N ASN A 76 -1.67 30.98 -6.67
CA ASN A 76 -1.30 31.70 -5.45
C ASN A 76 -0.21 30.98 -4.63
N LEU A 77 0.21 29.77 -5.04
CA LEU A 77 1.12 28.91 -4.27
C LEU A 77 2.41 29.63 -3.84
N LEU A 78 2.97 30.50 -4.68
CA LEU A 78 4.15 31.29 -4.34
C LEU A 78 3.90 32.17 -3.10
N THR A 79 2.76 32.87 -3.08
CA THR A 79 2.35 33.73 -1.94
C THR A 79 1.92 32.91 -0.72
N THR A 80 1.43 31.68 -0.93
CA THR A 80 1.02 30.78 0.17
C THR A 80 2.22 30.12 0.86
N LEU A 81 3.33 29.91 0.14
CA LEU A 81 4.57 29.35 0.68
C LEU A 81 5.42 30.37 1.43
N ASP A 82 5.39 31.64 1.00
CA ASP A 82 6.20 32.72 1.58
C ASP A 82 6.17 32.77 3.13
N PRO A 83 5.01 32.66 3.81
CA PRO A 83 4.98 32.74 5.26
C PRO A 83 5.41 31.47 5.98
N LEU A 84 5.47 30.33 5.28
CA LEU A 84 6.02 29.07 5.81
C LEU A 84 7.54 29.04 5.70
N LEU A 85 8.09 29.72 4.68
CA LEU A 85 9.53 29.82 4.41
C LEU A 85 10.19 30.99 5.12
N SER A 86 9.41 31.98 5.57
CA SER A 86 9.88 33.16 6.29
C SER A 86 10.32 32.83 7.72
N ARG A 87 11.38 33.50 8.18
CA ARG A 87 11.88 33.42 9.57
C ARG A 87 11.36 34.58 10.41
N PRO A 88 11.19 34.38 11.74
CA PRO A 88 11.39 33.14 12.49
C PRO A 88 10.19 32.19 12.42
N SER A 89 10.40 30.91 12.13
CA SER A 89 9.36 29.86 12.19
C SER A 89 9.92 28.59 12.81
N CYS A 90 9.07 27.79 13.46
CA CYS A 90 9.43 26.49 14.00
C CYS A 90 9.23 25.36 12.98
N VAL A 91 8.82 25.72 11.75
CA VAL A 91 8.61 24.83 10.61
C VAL A 91 9.96 24.31 10.10
N SER A 92 10.17 22.99 10.15
CA SER A 92 11.34 22.33 9.50
C SER A 92 11.02 21.76 8.14
N LYS A 93 9.75 21.36 7.91
CA LYS A 93 9.33 20.70 6.68
C LYS A 93 7.99 21.25 6.20
N VAL A 94 7.84 21.38 4.89
CA VAL A 94 6.58 21.73 4.23
C VAL A 94 6.23 20.62 3.24
N LEU A 95 5.14 19.91 3.49
CA LEU A 95 4.57 18.92 2.59
C LEU A 95 3.51 19.61 1.71
N VAL A 96 3.85 19.83 0.45
CA VAL A 96 2.94 20.38 -0.55
C VAL A 96 2.20 19.24 -1.22
N VAL A 97 0.94 19.04 -0.85
CA VAL A 97 0.10 17.94 -1.33
C VAL A 97 -0.68 18.39 -2.54
N CYS A 98 -0.55 17.73 -3.70
CA CYS A 98 -1.25 18.18 -4.91
C CYS A 98 -1.60 17.02 -5.86
N PRO A 99 -2.64 17.16 -6.70
CA PRO A 99 -2.92 16.21 -7.78
C PRO A 99 -1.72 16.04 -8.71
N GLU A 100 -1.52 14.81 -9.19
CA GLU A 100 -0.41 14.46 -10.08
C GLU A 100 -0.37 15.34 -11.35
N SER A 101 -1.54 15.72 -11.87
CA SER A 101 -1.69 16.64 -13.00
C SER A 101 -1.11 18.04 -12.76
N LEU A 102 -0.91 18.45 -11.50
CA LEU A 102 -0.37 19.75 -11.11
C LEU A 102 1.11 19.68 -10.69
N LEU A 103 1.68 18.49 -10.53
CA LEU A 103 2.99 18.27 -9.90
C LEU A 103 4.12 19.03 -10.61
N SER A 104 4.14 19.01 -11.94
CA SER A 104 5.16 19.71 -12.74
C SER A 104 5.12 21.23 -12.54
N ARG A 105 3.92 21.81 -12.48
CA ARG A 105 3.69 23.24 -12.27
C ARG A 105 3.97 23.63 -10.82
N ALA A 106 3.50 22.84 -9.85
CA ALA A 106 3.77 23.04 -8.43
C ALA A 106 5.28 23.01 -8.15
N ARG A 107 6.01 22.05 -8.75
CA ARG A 107 7.47 21.96 -8.66
C ARG A 107 8.19 23.19 -9.19
N ALA A 108 7.72 23.77 -10.29
CA ALA A 108 8.29 24.99 -10.83
C ALA A 108 8.12 26.17 -9.85
N VAL A 109 6.93 26.31 -9.27
CA VAL A 109 6.63 27.36 -8.28
C VAL A 109 7.42 27.17 -6.98
N VAL A 110 7.53 25.93 -6.47
CA VAL A 110 8.34 25.63 -5.27
C VAL A 110 9.81 25.97 -5.50
N ARG A 111 10.38 25.58 -6.66
CA ARG A 111 11.76 25.94 -7.01
C ARG A 111 11.96 27.44 -7.10
N GLN A 112 10.97 28.18 -7.58
CA GLN A 112 10.99 29.64 -7.59
C GLN A 112 10.95 30.21 -6.16
N ALA A 113 10.04 29.73 -5.31
CA ALA A 113 9.89 30.16 -3.92
C ALA A 113 11.17 29.99 -3.10
N VAL A 114 11.83 28.82 -3.24
CA VAL A 114 13.09 28.52 -2.55
C VAL A 114 14.24 29.39 -3.07
N ARG A 115 14.27 29.70 -4.37
CA ARG A 115 15.31 30.59 -4.96
C ARG A 115 15.13 32.06 -4.60
N SER A 116 13.89 32.53 -4.44
CA SER A 116 13.60 33.91 -4.05
C SER A 116 13.86 34.17 -2.57
N SER A 117 13.92 33.13 -1.75
CA SER A 117 14.32 33.25 -0.34
C SER A 117 15.84 33.50 -0.26
N SER A 118 16.23 34.72 0.10
CA SER A 118 17.62 35.22 0.03
C SER A 118 18.56 34.70 1.12
N GLU A 119 18.10 33.86 2.06
CA GLU A 119 18.90 33.36 3.19
C GLU A 119 19.30 31.89 2.98
N ALA A 120 20.42 31.72 2.26
CA ALA A 120 20.85 30.50 1.58
C ALA A 120 21.37 29.33 2.46
N SER A 121 21.00 29.23 3.73
CA SER A 121 21.58 28.17 4.58
C SER A 121 20.62 27.44 5.50
N ASN A 122 19.32 27.79 5.56
CA ASN A 122 18.48 27.21 6.61
C ASN A 122 16.95 27.38 6.41
N HIS A 123 16.45 27.19 5.19
CA HIS A 123 15.00 27.16 4.89
C HIS A 123 14.39 25.79 5.23
N PRO A 124 13.07 25.70 5.50
CA PRO A 124 12.38 24.43 5.66
C PRO A 124 12.51 23.54 4.42
N ASP A 125 12.55 22.22 4.60
CA ASP A 125 12.54 21.26 3.50
C ASP A 125 11.15 21.20 2.86
N VAL A 126 11.04 21.63 1.60
CA VAL A 126 9.78 21.58 0.85
C VAL A 126 9.71 20.30 0.02
N LEU A 127 8.79 19.41 0.37
CA LEU A 127 8.53 18.16 -0.35
C LEU A 127 7.20 18.27 -1.10
N LEU A 128 7.15 17.69 -2.30
CA LEU A 128 5.92 17.56 -3.06
C LEU A 128 5.34 16.17 -2.85
N TYR A 129 4.07 16.09 -2.50
CA TYR A 129 3.36 14.86 -2.24
C TYR A 129 2.20 14.70 -3.25
N PRO A 130 2.34 13.86 -4.29
CA PRO A 130 1.28 13.64 -5.26
C PRO A 130 0.11 12.87 -4.62
N TRP A 131 -1.12 13.36 -4.78
CA TRP A 131 -2.31 12.70 -4.24
C TRP A 131 -3.51 12.77 -5.20
N PRO A 132 -4.15 11.63 -5.54
CA PRO A 132 -5.23 11.58 -6.53
C PRO A 132 -6.64 11.86 -5.96
N GLY A 133 -6.78 12.06 -4.64
CA GLY A 133 -8.07 12.19 -3.96
C GLY A 133 -8.43 13.60 -3.48
N ASP A 134 -9.45 13.67 -2.62
CA ASP A 134 -9.92 14.92 -2.00
C ASP A 134 -8.79 15.59 -1.17
N PRO A 135 -8.64 16.94 -1.23
CA PRO A 135 -7.62 17.67 -0.48
C PRO A 135 -7.63 17.39 1.03
N THR A 136 -8.80 17.17 1.64
CA THR A 136 -8.93 16.91 3.08
C THR A 136 -8.29 15.58 3.44
N THR A 137 -8.66 14.52 2.72
CA THR A 137 -8.06 13.18 2.92
C THR A 137 -6.58 13.21 2.59
N ALA A 138 -6.16 14.00 1.60
CA ALA A 138 -4.77 14.18 1.21
C ALA A 138 -3.92 14.75 2.35
N VAL A 139 -4.42 15.81 3.00
CA VAL A 139 -3.75 16.48 4.11
C VAL A 139 -3.66 15.55 5.32
N LEU A 140 -4.75 14.87 5.67
CA LEU A 140 -4.78 13.94 6.80
C LEU A 140 -3.85 12.74 6.57
N HIS A 141 -3.80 12.21 5.35
CA HIS A 141 -2.89 11.11 5.00
C HIS A 141 -1.42 11.56 5.02
N ALA A 142 -1.10 12.66 4.34
CA ALA A 142 0.26 13.21 4.34
C ALA A 142 0.73 13.55 5.75
N ALA A 143 -0.19 13.92 6.65
CA ALA A 143 0.13 14.16 8.04
C ALA A 143 0.57 12.90 8.81
N THR A 144 0.06 11.71 8.44
CA THR A 144 0.47 10.44 9.09
C THR A 144 1.89 10.01 8.74
N GLU A 145 2.44 10.52 7.65
CA GLU A 145 3.80 10.19 7.19
C GLU A 145 4.87 11.11 7.77
N SER A 146 4.47 12.11 8.57
CA SER A 146 5.41 13.06 9.16
C SER A 146 6.17 12.46 10.34
N THR A 147 7.47 12.74 10.39
CA THR A 147 8.37 12.30 11.47
C THR A 147 8.60 13.37 12.54
N THR A 148 8.02 14.57 12.38
CA THR A 148 8.15 15.65 13.36
C THR A 148 7.18 15.48 14.52
N GLU A 149 7.45 16.09 15.67
CA GLU A 149 6.56 15.99 16.84
C GLU A 149 5.26 16.79 16.69
N TRP A 150 5.29 17.86 15.89
CA TRP A 150 4.16 18.75 15.66
C TRP A 150 3.80 18.85 14.19
N MET A 151 2.51 19.10 13.96
CA MET A 151 1.92 19.28 12.64
C MET A 151 1.15 20.59 12.55
N LEU A 152 1.25 21.26 11.42
CA LEU A 152 0.41 22.38 11.01
C LEU A 152 -0.37 21.95 9.77
N LEU A 153 -1.69 21.77 9.91
CA LEU A 153 -2.55 21.38 8.79
C LEU A 153 -3.19 22.63 8.18
N LEU A 154 -3.11 22.76 6.86
CA LEU A 154 -3.59 23.91 6.11
C LEU A 154 -4.68 23.50 5.10
N ASP A 155 -5.46 24.48 4.66
CA ASP A 155 -6.35 24.37 3.51
C ASP A 155 -5.67 24.98 2.25
N GLU A 156 -6.38 25.01 1.12
CA GLU A 156 -5.88 25.57 -0.13
C GLU A 156 -5.56 27.07 -0.08
N THR A 157 -6.04 27.78 0.95
CA THR A 157 -5.76 29.20 1.20
C THR A 157 -4.52 29.42 2.08
N GLY A 158 -4.02 28.36 2.72
CA GLY A 158 -2.87 28.38 3.60
C GLY A 158 -3.05 29.33 4.79
N LEU A 159 -2.04 30.18 5.02
CA LEU A 159 -2.03 31.19 6.09
C LEU A 159 -2.39 32.60 5.58
N GLY A 160 -2.89 32.71 4.35
CA GLY A 160 -3.25 33.99 3.73
C GLY A 160 -4.38 34.71 4.48
N PRO A 161 -5.51 34.05 4.79
CA PRO A 161 -6.67 34.70 5.41
C PRO A 161 -6.55 35.02 6.91
N VAL A 162 -5.47 34.63 7.58
CA VAL A 162 -5.27 34.85 9.03
C VAL A 162 -4.34 36.03 9.28
N SER A 163 -4.53 36.74 10.40
CA SER A 163 -3.66 37.85 10.82
C SER A 163 -2.21 37.42 11.00
N ALA A 164 -1.28 38.39 10.92
CA ALA A 164 0.14 38.14 11.14
C ALA A 164 0.42 37.54 12.53
N ARG A 165 -0.35 37.94 13.56
CA ARG A 165 -0.17 37.41 14.92
C ARG A 165 -0.59 35.95 15.03
N THR A 166 -1.75 35.58 14.47
CA THR A 166 -2.20 34.17 14.41
C THR A 166 -1.30 33.33 13.54
N ARG A 167 -0.82 33.87 12.43
CA ARG A 167 0.16 33.20 11.58
C ARG A 167 1.43 32.83 12.35
N ASN A 168 2.01 33.77 13.11
CA ASN A 168 3.21 33.51 13.91
C ASN A 168 2.95 32.48 15.02
N ALA A 169 1.76 32.50 15.61
CA ALA A 169 1.37 31.52 16.62
C ALA A 169 1.13 30.12 16.03
N LEU A 170 0.72 30.00 14.77
CA LEU A 170 0.54 28.71 14.08
C LEU A 170 1.87 28.16 13.52
N THR A 171 2.81 29.02 13.11
CA THR A 171 4.13 28.60 12.63
C THR A 171 5.14 28.35 13.74
N CYS A 172 4.83 28.75 14.97
CA CYS A 172 5.49 28.29 16.18
C CYS A 172 4.52 28.20 17.37
N PRO A 173 3.70 27.13 17.45
CA PRO A 173 2.69 26.97 18.48
C PRO A 173 3.28 26.73 19.87
N VAL A 174 2.43 26.86 20.88
CA VAL A 174 2.71 26.38 22.24
C VAL A 174 2.37 24.90 22.36
N THR A 175 3.02 24.20 23.30
CA THR A 175 2.73 22.80 23.57
C THR A 175 1.29 22.61 24.03
N SER A 176 0.56 21.71 23.38
CA SER A 176 -0.83 21.36 23.67
C SER A 176 -1.12 19.88 23.49
N VAL A 177 -1.97 19.32 24.34
CA VAL A 177 -2.46 17.93 24.20
C VAL A 177 -3.65 17.79 23.24
N LEU A 178 -4.19 18.92 22.76
CA LEU A 178 -5.32 18.99 21.84
C LEU A 178 -4.96 19.81 20.59
N PRO A 179 -5.65 19.57 19.45
CA PRO A 179 -5.55 20.46 18.29
C PRO A 179 -5.95 21.89 18.66
N ILE A 180 -5.22 22.89 18.14
CA ILE A 180 -5.48 24.32 18.38
C ILE A 180 -5.52 25.06 17.05
N GLY A 181 -6.56 25.86 16.84
CA GLY A 181 -6.66 26.75 15.68
C GLY A 181 -7.74 27.83 15.83
N PRO A 182 -7.75 28.82 14.92
CA PRO A 182 -8.74 29.90 14.93
C PRO A 182 -10.13 29.49 14.41
N ARG A 183 -10.27 28.35 13.73
CA ARG A 183 -11.53 27.90 13.11
C ARG A 183 -11.99 26.57 13.68
N GLY A 184 -13.23 26.52 14.16
CA GLY A 184 -13.79 25.29 14.72
C GLY A 184 -15.30 25.30 14.78
N VAL A 185 -15.85 24.09 14.95
CA VAL A 185 -17.29 23.84 15.01
C VAL A 185 -17.69 23.56 16.45
N ILE A 186 -18.76 24.20 16.91
CA ILE A 186 -19.31 24.10 18.26
C ILE A 186 -20.74 23.55 18.23
N GLY A 187 -21.19 22.99 19.34
CA GLY A 187 -22.56 22.48 19.50
C GLY A 187 -22.63 21.00 19.84
N SER A 188 -23.74 20.36 19.47
CA SER A 188 -24.01 18.93 19.65
C SER A 188 -23.87 18.20 18.30
N PRO A 189 -23.56 16.89 18.26
CA PRO A 189 -23.54 16.12 17.02
C PRO A 189 -24.80 16.26 16.15
N SER A 190 -25.95 16.55 16.77
CA SER A 190 -27.24 16.77 16.08
C SER A 190 -27.55 18.23 15.76
N ASN A 191 -26.86 19.19 16.36
CA ASN A 191 -27.08 20.62 16.16
C ASN A 191 -25.77 21.37 16.38
N TRP A 192 -25.08 21.67 15.29
CA TRP A 192 -23.76 22.27 15.31
C TRP A 192 -23.73 23.54 14.47
N SER A 193 -22.85 24.46 14.84
CA SER A 193 -22.62 25.73 14.14
C SER A 193 -21.13 26.04 14.08
N CYS A 194 -20.71 26.81 13.09
CA CYS A 194 -19.38 27.39 13.12
C CYS A 194 -19.24 28.30 14.35
N ALA A 195 -18.04 28.38 14.91
CA ALA A 195 -17.75 29.32 16.00
C ALA A 195 -17.38 30.69 15.41
N PRO A 196 -18.05 31.78 15.85
CA PRO A 196 -17.63 33.12 15.45
C PRO A 196 -16.23 33.44 16.00
N PRO A 197 -15.43 34.27 15.32
CA PRO A 197 -14.12 34.67 15.80
C PRO A 197 -14.24 35.40 17.14
N THR A 198 -13.64 34.86 18.19
CA THR A 198 -13.63 35.48 19.53
C THR A 198 -12.25 35.41 20.17
N PRO A 199 -11.80 36.45 20.89
CA PRO A 199 -10.51 36.43 21.60
C PRO A 199 -10.46 35.40 22.74
N GLU A 200 -11.62 34.92 23.19
CA GLU A 200 -11.74 33.88 24.21
C GLU A 200 -11.43 32.49 23.65
N THR A 201 -10.71 31.68 24.44
CA THR A 201 -10.48 30.27 24.18
C THR A 201 -11.78 29.48 24.37
N ARG A 202 -12.15 28.63 23.40
CA ARG A 202 -13.38 27.81 23.44
C ARG A 202 -13.09 26.36 23.05
N SER A 203 -13.93 25.44 23.52
CA SER A 203 -13.89 24.05 23.06
C SER A 203 -14.51 23.90 21.67
N ALA A 204 -14.02 22.96 20.89
CA ALA A 204 -14.60 22.58 19.60
C ALA A 204 -14.96 21.08 19.57
N LEU A 205 -16.02 20.75 18.82
CA LEU A 205 -16.29 19.38 18.38
C LEU A 205 -15.19 18.89 17.41
N TYR A 206 -14.73 19.78 16.53
CA TYR A 206 -13.60 19.57 15.62
C TYR A 206 -13.13 20.92 15.08
N LEU A 207 -11.89 20.97 14.61
CA LEU A 207 -11.29 22.15 13.98
C LEU A 207 -11.29 22.04 12.46
N LEU A 208 -11.22 23.20 11.81
CA LEU A 208 -10.98 23.31 10.36
C LEU A 208 -9.63 24.01 10.15
N PRO A 209 -8.86 23.66 9.10
CA PRO A 209 -7.60 24.32 8.82
C PRO A 209 -7.75 25.85 8.68
N PRO A 210 -6.72 26.64 9.05
CA PRO A 210 -5.43 26.18 9.56
C PRO A 210 -5.46 25.83 11.06
N PHE A 211 -4.81 24.75 11.49
CA PHE A 211 -4.63 24.43 12.92
C PHE A 211 -3.39 23.58 13.18
N THR A 212 -2.90 23.61 14.41
CA THR A 212 -1.73 22.84 14.86
C THR A 212 -2.11 21.72 15.82
N LEU A 213 -1.35 20.63 15.81
CA LEU A 213 -1.57 19.48 16.71
C LEU A 213 -0.28 18.67 16.92
N PRO A 214 -0.20 17.89 18.02
CA PRO A 214 0.80 16.83 18.15
C PRO A 214 0.62 15.76 17.07
N SER A 215 1.70 15.28 16.48
CA SER A 215 1.68 14.20 15.48
C SER A 215 1.10 12.90 16.04
N SER A 216 1.21 12.68 17.35
CA SER A 216 0.63 11.51 18.04
C SER A 216 -0.89 11.42 17.94
N LEU A 217 -1.60 12.52 17.63
CA LEU A 217 -3.05 12.54 17.43
C LEU A 217 -3.45 12.18 15.99
N VAL A 218 -2.51 12.17 15.05
CA VAL A 218 -2.76 11.81 13.64
C VAL A 218 -2.59 10.28 13.50
N GLN A 219 -3.56 9.53 14.02
CA GLN A 219 -3.58 8.07 13.92
C GLN A 219 -4.84 7.59 13.20
N GLY A 220 -4.66 6.60 12.32
CA GLY A 220 -5.75 6.00 11.56
C GLY A 220 -6.15 6.80 10.32
N TYR A 221 -7.11 6.25 9.58
CA TYR A 221 -7.62 6.82 8.34
C TYR A 221 -8.88 7.64 8.63
N HIS A 222 -8.91 8.88 8.16
CA HIS A 222 -10.02 9.82 8.36
C HIS A 222 -10.37 10.50 7.04
N GLU A 223 -11.64 10.45 6.66
CA GLU A 223 -12.12 11.04 5.40
C GLU A 223 -12.48 12.52 5.55
N THR A 224 -12.98 12.93 6.72
CA THR A 224 -13.46 14.29 7.00
C THR A 224 -12.85 14.87 8.28
N TRP A 225 -12.80 16.21 8.39
CA TRP A 225 -12.39 16.91 9.61
C TRP A 225 -13.28 16.57 10.82
N SER A 226 -14.58 16.32 10.58
CA SER A 226 -15.51 15.91 11.63
C SER A 226 -15.23 14.51 12.15
N ASP A 227 -14.82 13.57 11.29
CA ASP A 227 -14.45 12.22 11.72
C ASP A 227 -13.12 12.24 12.47
N PHE A 228 -12.16 13.04 12.01
CA PHE A 228 -10.90 13.27 12.72
C PHE A 228 -11.14 13.84 14.13
N GLY A 229 -11.90 14.93 14.26
CA GLY A 229 -12.19 15.51 15.57
C GLY A 229 -13.02 14.57 16.46
N ARG A 230 -13.90 13.75 15.87
CA ARG A 230 -14.59 12.68 16.60
C ARG A 230 -13.60 11.64 17.14
N ALA A 231 -12.63 11.20 16.34
CA ALA A 231 -11.60 10.26 16.79
C ALA A 231 -10.75 10.84 17.93
N VAL A 232 -10.34 12.11 17.81
CA VAL A 232 -9.63 12.83 18.89
C VAL A 232 -10.47 12.84 20.16
N SER A 233 -11.75 13.23 20.07
CA SER A 233 -12.65 13.28 21.23
C SER A 233 -12.89 11.91 21.87
N GLN A 234 -12.96 10.83 21.09
CA GLN A 234 -13.20 9.46 21.58
C GLN A 234 -11.98 8.84 22.26
N SER A 235 -10.77 9.28 21.91
CA SER A 235 -9.53 8.82 22.55
C SER A 235 -9.29 9.44 23.93
N ARG A 236 -10.17 10.36 24.39
CA ARG A 236 -9.99 11.17 25.59
C ARG A 236 -11.20 11.13 26.51
N GLU A 237 -10.96 11.32 27.80
CA GLU A 237 -12.03 11.38 28.81
C GLU A 237 -12.85 12.68 28.74
N ASP A 238 -12.25 13.75 28.20
CA ASP A 238 -12.83 15.09 28.11
C ASP A 238 -13.76 15.31 26.91
N GLN A 239 -13.78 14.36 25.96
CA GLN A 239 -14.60 14.41 24.74
C GLN A 239 -14.37 15.67 23.89
N LEU A 240 -13.20 16.30 23.98
CA LEU A 240 -12.87 17.46 23.17
C LEU A 240 -12.21 17.04 21.86
N GLY A 241 -12.69 17.59 20.74
CA GLY A 241 -12.06 17.40 19.43
C GLY A 241 -11.04 18.47 19.06
N GLY A 242 -11.00 19.59 19.82
CA GLY A 242 -10.01 20.64 19.65
C GLY A 242 -10.34 21.91 20.44
N ILE A 243 -9.47 22.91 20.29
CA ILE A 243 -9.55 24.19 20.98
C ILE A 243 -9.54 25.32 19.96
N ILE A 244 -10.56 26.17 20.04
CA ILE A 244 -10.67 27.38 19.25
C ILE A 244 -9.96 28.49 20.02
N ARG A 245 -8.92 29.07 19.43
CA ARG A 245 -8.19 30.18 20.02
C ARG A 245 -7.87 31.20 18.94
N SER A 246 -8.32 32.43 19.16
CA SER A 246 -7.89 33.58 18.37
C SER A 246 -6.66 34.19 19.04
N PHE A 247 -5.60 34.45 18.28
CA PHE A 247 -4.37 35.00 18.85
C PHE A 247 -4.41 36.53 18.82
N GLY A 248 -5.44 37.12 19.42
CA GLY A 248 -5.55 38.56 19.68
C GLY A 248 -6.33 39.40 18.68
N ASP A 249 -6.62 38.88 17.48
CA ASP A 249 -7.47 39.54 16.47
C ASP A 249 -8.65 38.63 16.11
N PRO A 250 -9.89 39.14 15.86
CA PRO A 250 -10.97 38.33 15.33
C PRO A 250 -10.65 37.97 13.87
N ASP A 251 -9.98 36.83 13.68
CA ASP A 251 -9.48 36.42 12.37
C ASP A 251 -10.59 35.94 11.46
N SER A 252 -10.74 36.62 10.32
CA SER A 252 -11.54 36.25 9.16
C SER A 252 -13.05 36.10 9.41
N ASN A 253 -13.83 36.67 8.50
CA ASN A 253 -15.28 36.56 8.41
C ASN A 253 -15.75 35.15 7.98
N TRP A 254 -15.04 34.09 8.39
CA TRP A 254 -15.29 32.71 7.96
C TRP A 254 -16.63 32.18 8.47
N CYS A 255 -17.12 32.73 9.58
CA CYS A 255 -18.38 32.39 10.25
C CYS A 255 -19.29 33.63 10.38
N ASN A 256 -19.63 34.27 9.25
CA ASN A 256 -20.37 35.54 9.26
C ASN A 256 -21.91 35.43 9.30
N ASP A 257 -22.49 34.26 9.07
CA ASP A 257 -23.91 34.20 8.67
C ASP A 257 -24.73 33.11 9.38
N GLY A 258 -24.18 32.48 10.44
CA GLY A 258 -24.88 31.41 11.18
C GLY A 258 -25.32 30.22 10.32
N ARG A 259 -24.85 30.15 9.06
CA ARG A 259 -25.17 29.07 8.14
C ARG A 259 -24.63 27.79 8.76
N GLN A 260 -25.55 26.87 9.08
CA GLN A 260 -25.22 25.46 9.14
C GLN A 260 -24.44 25.19 7.84
N TYR A 261 -23.15 24.89 7.96
CA TYR A 261 -22.47 24.24 6.86
C TYR A 261 -23.18 22.88 6.77
N SER A 262 -24.24 22.75 5.98
CA SER A 262 -24.59 21.42 5.53
C SER A 262 -23.31 20.87 4.91
N THR A 263 -22.72 19.84 5.51
CA THR A 263 -21.96 18.87 4.73
C THR A 263 -22.76 18.66 3.46
N PRO A 264 -22.15 18.56 2.26
CA PRO A 264 -22.88 18.26 1.05
C PRO A 264 -23.62 16.94 1.28
N THR A 265 -24.84 17.07 1.77
CA THR A 265 -25.80 16.02 1.95
C THR A 265 -26.43 16.02 0.59
N ILE A 266 -25.93 15.11 -0.25
CA ILE A 266 -26.63 14.74 -1.46
C ILE A 266 -28.01 14.32 -0.99
N ASN A 267 -29.00 15.19 -1.25
CA ASN A 267 -30.41 14.87 -1.09
C ASN A 267 -30.72 13.69 -2.01
N LEU A 268 -30.70 12.47 -1.45
CA LEU A 268 -31.21 11.26 -2.09
C LEU A 268 -32.74 11.26 -2.03
N THR A 269 -33.36 12.24 -2.68
CA THR A 269 -34.78 12.22 -2.97
C THR A 269 -35.03 12.75 -4.38
N ARG A 270 -35.10 11.80 -5.31
CA ARG A 270 -35.73 11.91 -6.64
C ARG A 270 -35.40 13.18 -7.43
N LEU A 271 -34.22 13.14 -8.04
CA LEU A 271 -34.09 13.54 -9.44
C LEU A 271 -33.51 12.35 -10.21
N SER A 272 -34.38 11.65 -10.92
CA SER A 272 -33.99 10.84 -12.07
C SER A 272 -33.36 11.77 -13.09
N ALA A 273 -32.04 11.89 -13.04
CA ALA A 273 -31.19 12.28 -14.14
C ALA A 273 -29.86 11.55 -13.92
N HIS A 274 -29.43 10.79 -14.91
CA HIS A 274 -28.15 10.07 -14.95
C HIS A 274 -27.00 10.97 -14.49
N ILE A 275 -26.37 10.65 -13.36
CA ILE A 275 -25.08 11.20 -12.97
C ILE A 275 -24.16 10.02 -12.66
N GLU A 276 -23.17 9.83 -13.52
CA GLU A 276 -22.12 8.83 -13.49
C GLU A 276 -21.19 9.07 -12.30
N GLY A 277 -21.04 8.08 -11.40
CA GLY A 277 -20.10 8.15 -10.28
C GLY A 277 -18.65 7.76 -10.67
N PRO A 278 -17.62 8.31 -9.97
CA PRO A 278 -16.20 8.18 -10.32
C PRO A 278 -15.54 6.83 -9.96
N ASN A 279 -16.28 5.85 -9.43
CA ASN A 279 -15.71 4.58 -8.96
C ASN A 279 -15.84 3.48 -10.03
N GLY A 280 -14.80 2.66 -10.19
CA GLY A 280 -14.74 1.59 -11.21
C GLY A 280 -15.79 0.49 -11.00
N LEU A 281 -16.31 -0.05 -12.11
CA LEU A 281 -17.24 -1.19 -12.12
C LEU A 281 -16.47 -2.51 -12.24
N PHE A 282 -16.58 -3.34 -11.22
CA PHE A 282 -16.07 -4.72 -11.19
C PHE A 282 -17.20 -5.68 -11.47
N VAL A 283 -16.96 -6.56 -12.43
CA VAL A 283 -17.81 -7.73 -12.67
C VAL A 283 -17.06 -8.99 -12.26
N ILE A 284 -17.68 -9.81 -11.44
CA ILE A 284 -17.13 -11.06 -10.92
C ILE A 284 -17.98 -12.21 -11.44
N LEU A 285 -17.37 -13.09 -12.22
CA LEU A 285 -18.03 -14.25 -12.83
C LEU A 285 -17.44 -15.52 -12.22
N LEU A 286 -18.25 -16.32 -11.54
CA LEU A 286 -17.79 -17.54 -10.88
C LEU A 286 -18.70 -18.74 -11.19
N PRO A 287 -18.17 -19.97 -11.27
CA PRO A 287 -18.99 -21.14 -11.55
C PRO A 287 -19.96 -21.51 -10.42
N ASN A 288 -19.62 -21.23 -9.16
CA ASN A 288 -20.43 -21.67 -8.02
C ASN A 288 -20.15 -20.87 -6.75
N ILE A 289 -20.99 -21.13 -5.74
CA ILE A 289 -20.93 -20.48 -4.43
C ILE A 289 -19.66 -20.83 -3.63
N ILE A 290 -19.05 -21.99 -3.86
CA ILE A 290 -17.81 -22.40 -3.17
C ILE A 290 -16.66 -21.50 -3.63
N ASP A 291 -16.58 -21.23 -4.93
CA ASP A 291 -15.59 -20.32 -5.48
C ASP A 291 -15.79 -18.88 -4.98
N LEU A 292 -17.05 -18.45 -4.83
CA LEU A 292 -17.37 -17.16 -4.22
C LEU A 292 -16.87 -17.09 -2.78
N ARG A 293 -17.12 -18.13 -1.96
CA ARG A 293 -16.64 -18.22 -0.57
C ARG A 293 -15.13 -18.05 -0.45
N LEU A 294 -14.35 -18.60 -1.38
CA LEU A 294 -12.89 -18.48 -1.38
C LEU A 294 -12.43 -17.04 -1.59
N ILE A 295 -13.19 -16.24 -2.33
CA ILE A 295 -12.83 -14.85 -2.67
C ILE A 295 -13.63 -13.81 -1.90
N VAL A 296 -14.49 -14.18 -0.95
CA VAL A 296 -15.24 -13.23 -0.12
C VAL A 296 -14.35 -12.11 0.45
N PRO A 297 -13.16 -12.40 1.02
CA PRO A 297 -12.30 -11.32 1.51
C PRO A 297 -11.82 -10.34 0.44
N LEU A 298 -11.63 -10.81 -0.81
CA LEU A 298 -11.32 -9.98 -1.97
C LEU A 298 -12.53 -9.08 -2.30
N VAL A 299 -13.72 -9.67 -2.44
CA VAL A 299 -14.98 -8.97 -2.76
C VAL A 299 -15.27 -7.88 -1.73
N CYS A 300 -15.12 -8.20 -0.45
CA CYS A 300 -15.37 -7.26 0.65
C CYS A 300 -14.41 -6.09 0.65
N ARG A 301 -13.14 -6.31 0.29
CA ARG A 301 -12.21 -5.20 0.14
C ARG A 301 -12.56 -4.32 -1.03
N LEU A 302 -12.95 -4.89 -2.17
CA LEU A 302 -13.39 -4.10 -3.30
C LEU A 302 -14.61 -3.24 -2.94
N HIS A 303 -15.57 -3.81 -2.22
CA HIS A 303 -16.74 -3.09 -1.74
C HIS A 303 -16.37 -1.97 -0.75
N ASN A 304 -15.50 -2.25 0.22
CA ASN A 304 -15.03 -1.26 1.21
C ASN A 304 -14.16 -0.16 0.58
N SER A 305 -13.51 -0.43 -0.55
CA SER A 305 -12.80 0.56 -1.37
C SER A 305 -13.72 1.35 -2.32
N ALA A 306 -15.03 1.32 -2.05
CA ALA A 306 -16.07 2.03 -2.79
C ALA A 306 -16.22 1.64 -4.28
N PHE A 307 -15.71 0.47 -4.71
CA PHE A 307 -15.95 -0.04 -6.05
C PHE A 307 -17.37 -0.58 -6.21
N SER A 308 -17.95 -0.40 -7.39
CA SER A 308 -19.23 -1.05 -7.72
C SER A 308 -18.93 -2.49 -8.12
N VAL A 309 -19.44 -3.46 -7.37
CA VAL A 309 -19.20 -4.89 -7.63
C VAL A 309 -20.50 -5.57 -8.03
N LYS A 310 -20.50 -6.23 -9.19
CA LYS A 310 -21.59 -7.08 -9.69
C LYS A 310 -21.09 -8.51 -9.78
N ILE A 311 -21.81 -9.44 -9.18
CA ILE A 311 -21.39 -10.83 -9.06
C ILE A 311 -22.41 -11.70 -9.78
N LEU A 312 -21.95 -12.59 -10.65
CA LEU A 312 -22.75 -13.60 -11.32
C LEU A 312 -22.19 -14.99 -11.02
N LEU A 313 -23.05 -15.86 -10.50
CA LEU A 313 -22.77 -17.29 -10.38
C LEU A 313 -23.42 -18.04 -11.54
N TYR A 314 -22.61 -18.71 -12.36
CA TYR A 314 -23.09 -19.53 -13.48
C TYR A 314 -22.93 -21.02 -13.14
N SER A 315 -24.00 -21.65 -12.67
CA SER A 315 -23.97 -23.05 -12.21
C SER A 315 -24.66 -23.97 -13.22
N GLU A 316 -24.16 -25.20 -13.36
CA GLU A 316 -24.87 -26.26 -14.10
C GLU A 316 -26.03 -26.88 -13.27
N SER A 317 -26.12 -26.59 -11.97
CA SER A 317 -27.15 -27.09 -11.07
C SER A 317 -27.86 -25.96 -10.29
N ARG A 318 -29.17 -26.13 -10.01
CA ARG A 318 -29.95 -25.17 -9.20
C ARG A 318 -29.34 -25.05 -7.81
N ILE A 319 -28.88 -23.86 -7.47
CA ILE A 319 -28.45 -23.51 -6.12
C ILE A 319 -29.73 -23.33 -5.28
N THR A 320 -30.08 -24.34 -4.50
CA THR A 320 -31.21 -24.30 -3.57
C THR A 320 -30.71 -24.06 -2.15
N SER A 321 -30.23 -22.85 -1.86
CA SER A 321 -30.21 -22.30 -0.50
C SER A 321 -29.71 -20.86 -0.51
N ASP A 322 -30.47 -19.97 0.14
CA ASP A 322 -29.94 -18.75 0.78
C ASP A 322 -29.07 -19.16 1.98
N GLU A 323 -27.99 -19.91 1.74
CA GLU A 323 -26.97 -20.10 2.77
C GLU A 323 -26.27 -18.75 2.96
N GLU A 324 -26.63 -18.05 4.04
CA GLU A 324 -25.95 -16.83 4.47
C GLU A 324 -24.44 -17.06 4.44
N ILE A 325 -23.75 -16.32 3.57
CA ILE A 325 -22.29 -16.21 3.62
C ILE A 325 -22.00 -15.35 4.85
N SER A 326 -21.93 -15.97 6.03
CA SER A 326 -21.67 -15.29 7.29
C SER A 326 -20.20 -14.86 7.37
N SER A 327 -19.90 -13.76 6.69
CA SER A 327 -18.79 -12.86 6.97
C SER A 327 -19.42 -11.48 7.07
N GLY A 328 -18.93 -10.58 7.92
CA GLY A 328 -19.57 -9.27 8.21
C GLY A 328 -19.63 -8.27 7.03
N CYS A 329 -19.84 -8.74 5.81
CA CYS A 329 -19.81 -8.06 4.54
C CYS A 329 -20.95 -8.61 3.68
N GLN A 330 -21.94 -7.76 3.39
CA GLN A 330 -23.13 -8.12 2.63
C GLN A 330 -22.97 -7.68 1.17
N PHE A 331 -23.23 -8.59 0.24
CA PHE A 331 -23.24 -8.28 -1.19
C PHE A 331 -24.31 -9.13 -1.88
N GLN A 332 -24.84 -8.59 -2.98
CA GLN A 332 -25.80 -9.29 -3.83
C GLN A 332 -25.06 -9.99 -4.97
N TYR A 333 -25.56 -11.17 -5.34
CA TYR A 333 -25.09 -11.91 -6.50
C TYR A 333 -26.30 -12.43 -7.28
N ASP A 334 -26.16 -12.45 -8.60
CA ASP A 334 -27.13 -13.07 -9.49
C ASP A 334 -26.73 -14.52 -9.74
N THR A 335 -27.71 -15.35 -10.07
CA THR A 335 -27.48 -16.74 -10.44
C THR A 335 -28.07 -17.03 -11.80
N ILE A 336 -27.31 -17.72 -12.64
CA ILE A 336 -27.77 -18.28 -13.91
C ILE A 336 -27.53 -19.78 -13.86
N TRP A 337 -28.51 -20.53 -14.32
CA TRP A 337 -28.46 -21.98 -14.38
C TRP A 337 -28.88 -22.45 -15.77
N SER A 338 -28.12 -23.38 -16.34
CA SER A 338 -28.43 -24.00 -17.63
C SER A 338 -27.95 -25.44 -17.65
N THR A 339 -28.80 -26.32 -18.17
CA THR A 339 -28.47 -27.72 -18.49
C THR A 339 -27.86 -27.89 -19.88
N GLU A 340 -27.89 -26.82 -20.69
CA GLU A 340 -27.39 -26.80 -22.07
C GLU A 340 -26.08 -25.98 -22.17
N ARG A 341 -25.23 -26.32 -23.14
CA ARG A 341 -23.88 -25.75 -23.39
C ARG A 341 -23.84 -24.24 -23.73
N LEU A 342 -24.96 -23.52 -23.59
CA LEU A 342 -25.09 -22.11 -23.99
C LEU A 342 -24.89 -21.10 -22.84
N VAL A 343 -24.25 -21.52 -21.74
CA VAL A 343 -23.94 -20.66 -20.57
C VAL A 343 -23.26 -19.35 -20.98
N SER A 344 -22.36 -19.38 -21.97
CA SER A 344 -21.68 -18.19 -22.48
C SER A 344 -22.62 -17.13 -23.05
N SER A 345 -23.69 -17.52 -23.75
CA SER A 345 -24.69 -16.58 -24.28
C SER A 345 -25.48 -15.89 -23.15
N MET A 346 -25.85 -16.66 -22.12
CA MET A 346 -26.58 -16.12 -20.97
C MET A 346 -25.72 -15.17 -20.13
N ILE A 347 -24.41 -15.45 -20.01
CA ILE A 347 -23.46 -14.52 -19.39
C ILE A 347 -23.38 -13.23 -20.21
N SER A 348 -23.33 -13.32 -21.55
CA SER A 348 -23.33 -12.13 -22.43
C SER A 348 -24.59 -11.29 -22.22
N ASP A 349 -25.78 -11.91 -22.27
CA ASP A 349 -27.05 -11.20 -22.05
C ASP A 349 -27.12 -10.56 -20.67
N TRP A 350 -26.53 -11.19 -19.65
CA TRP A 350 -26.46 -10.61 -18.32
C TRP A 350 -25.52 -9.42 -18.25
N LEU A 351 -24.35 -9.50 -18.89
CA LEU A 351 -23.41 -8.39 -18.99
C LEU A 351 -24.04 -7.17 -19.67
N ASP A 352 -24.82 -7.38 -20.74
CA ASP A 352 -25.55 -6.31 -21.43
C ASP A 352 -26.60 -5.64 -20.52
N ARG A 353 -27.22 -6.40 -19.61
CA ARG A 353 -28.17 -5.87 -18.60
C ARG A 353 -27.50 -5.06 -17.48
N VAL A 354 -26.19 -5.21 -17.26
CA VAL A 354 -25.48 -4.41 -16.23
C VAL A 354 -25.50 -2.91 -16.58
N GLY A 355 -25.79 -2.54 -17.83
CA GLY A 355 -26.11 -1.17 -18.26
C GLY A 355 -24.92 -0.20 -18.34
N ARG A 356 -23.74 -0.63 -17.84
CA ARG A 356 -22.45 0.05 -18.00
C ARG A 356 -21.37 -1.01 -18.26
N LYS A 357 -20.41 -0.65 -19.12
CA LYS A 357 -19.24 -1.46 -19.41
C LYS A 357 -18.36 -1.61 -18.16
N ALA A 358 -18.02 -2.86 -17.82
CA ALA A 358 -17.15 -3.15 -16.68
C ALA A 358 -15.73 -2.60 -16.91
N ASP A 359 -15.15 -2.00 -15.88
CA ASP A 359 -13.74 -1.58 -15.86
C ASP A 359 -12.81 -2.77 -15.64
N VAL A 360 -13.26 -3.77 -14.88
CA VAL A 360 -12.52 -5.01 -14.61
C VAL A 360 -13.49 -6.17 -14.58
N VAL A 361 -13.17 -7.24 -15.29
CA VAL A 361 -13.88 -8.53 -15.21
C VAL A 361 -12.98 -9.55 -14.55
N PHE A 362 -13.33 -9.98 -13.35
CA PHE A 362 -12.65 -11.05 -12.62
C PHE A 362 -13.39 -12.37 -12.87
N THR A 363 -12.67 -13.40 -13.30
CA THR A 363 -13.24 -14.73 -13.56
C THR A 363 -12.25 -15.84 -13.28
N VAL A 364 -12.76 -17.07 -13.14
CA VAL A 364 -11.95 -18.28 -13.17
C VAL A 364 -11.52 -18.59 -14.61
N SER A 365 -10.30 -19.10 -14.78
CA SER A 365 -9.79 -19.56 -16.09
C SER A 365 -10.44 -20.88 -16.50
N GLU A 366 -11.63 -20.80 -17.11
CA GLU A 366 -12.44 -21.96 -17.56
C GLU A 366 -13.08 -21.70 -18.93
N PRO A 367 -13.45 -22.76 -19.70
CA PRO A 367 -14.03 -22.63 -21.04
C PRO A 367 -15.24 -21.70 -21.11
N ALA A 368 -16.08 -21.72 -20.07
CA ALA A 368 -17.31 -20.94 -20.00
C ALA A 368 -17.09 -19.43 -20.13
N THR A 369 -15.89 -18.92 -19.82
CA THR A 369 -15.55 -17.48 -19.86
C THR A 369 -14.44 -17.14 -20.86
N GLN A 370 -14.03 -18.10 -21.70
CA GLN A 370 -13.07 -17.87 -22.78
C GLN A 370 -13.62 -16.93 -23.87
N PHE A 371 -14.94 -16.91 -24.05
CA PHE A 371 -15.61 -16.03 -25.01
C PHE A 371 -15.50 -14.53 -24.65
N LEU A 372 -15.14 -14.18 -23.41
CA LEU A 372 -14.94 -12.77 -23.03
C LEU A 372 -13.72 -12.23 -23.78
N THR A 373 -13.95 -11.33 -24.74
CA THR A 373 -12.93 -10.74 -25.62
C THR A 373 -12.57 -9.30 -25.22
N SER A 374 -11.77 -8.63 -26.05
CA SER A 374 -11.26 -7.25 -25.90
C SER A 374 -12.34 -6.16 -25.81
N GLU A 375 -13.62 -6.53 -25.90
CA GLU A 375 -14.71 -5.62 -25.59
C GLU A 375 -14.66 -5.17 -24.13
N TYR A 376 -14.03 -5.90 -23.21
CA TYR A 376 -13.77 -5.42 -21.84
C TYR A 376 -12.33 -4.94 -21.67
N PRO A 377 -12.10 -3.81 -20.97
CA PRO A 377 -10.78 -3.18 -20.90
C PRO A 377 -9.76 -4.01 -20.12
N THR A 378 -10.19 -4.77 -19.11
CA THR A 378 -9.29 -5.67 -18.38
C THR A 378 -10.03 -6.91 -17.87
N ILE A 379 -9.64 -8.08 -18.36
CA ILE A 379 -10.21 -9.37 -17.93
C ILE A 379 -9.15 -10.15 -17.17
N VAL A 380 -9.32 -10.32 -15.86
CA VAL A 380 -8.41 -11.06 -14.98
C VAL A 380 -8.92 -12.48 -14.81
N ARG A 381 -8.17 -13.46 -15.34
CA ARG A 381 -8.50 -14.88 -15.29
C ARG A 381 -7.60 -15.59 -14.29
N ILE A 382 -8.17 -16.04 -13.17
CA ILE A 382 -7.42 -16.71 -12.11
C ILE A 382 -7.64 -18.23 -12.17
N PRO A 383 -6.59 -19.06 -12.09
CA PRO A 383 -6.75 -20.50 -11.93
C PRO A 383 -7.54 -20.81 -10.65
N ARG A 384 -8.49 -21.74 -10.71
CA ARG A 384 -9.38 -22.05 -9.59
C ARG A 384 -8.64 -22.38 -8.29
N GLN A 385 -7.52 -23.08 -8.39
CA GLN A 385 -6.64 -23.43 -7.27
C GLN A 385 -6.00 -22.22 -6.55
N ASP A 386 -5.94 -21.06 -7.20
CA ASP A 386 -5.33 -19.84 -6.67
C ASP A 386 -6.36 -18.92 -5.98
N LEU A 387 -7.67 -19.16 -6.15
CA LEU A 387 -8.74 -18.31 -5.60
C LEU A 387 -8.63 -18.09 -4.09
N GLY A 388 -8.36 -19.16 -3.32
CA GLY A 388 -8.18 -19.07 -1.86
C GLY A 388 -6.96 -18.23 -1.43
N HIS A 389 -6.09 -17.88 -2.38
CA HIS A 389 -4.91 -17.05 -2.17
C HIS A 389 -5.03 -15.66 -2.80
N ALA A 390 -6.14 -15.36 -3.49
CA ALA A 390 -6.36 -14.12 -4.26
C ALA A 390 -6.75 -12.90 -3.41
N HIS A 391 -6.92 -13.05 -2.08
CA HIS A 391 -7.32 -11.97 -1.18
C HIS A 391 -6.48 -10.68 -1.37
N TRP A 392 -5.17 -10.80 -1.59
CA TRP A 392 -4.27 -9.65 -1.73
C TRP A 392 -4.66 -8.73 -2.90
N MET A 393 -5.30 -9.27 -3.93
CA MET A 393 -5.70 -8.49 -5.10
C MET A 393 -6.71 -7.38 -4.73
N GLY A 394 -7.43 -7.52 -3.61
CA GLY A 394 -8.39 -6.53 -3.13
C GLY A 394 -7.75 -5.27 -2.56
N SER A 395 -6.43 -5.23 -2.37
CA SER A 395 -5.71 -4.01 -2.01
C SER A 395 -5.21 -3.20 -3.20
N LEU A 396 -5.50 -3.66 -4.43
CA LEU A 396 -5.06 -2.96 -5.64
C LEU A 396 -5.99 -1.79 -5.99
N SER A 397 -5.41 -0.68 -6.47
CA SER A 397 -6.15 0.46 -7.01
C SER A 397 -6.75 0.14 -8.39
N LEU A 398 -7.72 0.94 -8.86
CA LEU A 398 -8.32 0.73 -10.18
C LEU A 398 -7.28 0.79 -11.32
N VAL A 399 -6.30 1.68 -11.20
CA VAL A 399 -5.21 1.81 -12.19
C VAL A 399 -4.34 0.54 -12.20
N GLU A 400 -4.02 0.02 -11.02
CA GLU A 400 -3.26 -1.24 -10.88
C GLU A 400 -4.03 -2.43 -11.47
N TRP A 401 -5.34 -2.50 -11.22
CA TRP A 401 -6.20 -3.51 -11.84
C TRP A 401 -6.24 -3.40 -13.35
N LYS A 402 -6.40 -2.18 -13.89
CA LYS A 402 -6.39 -1.94 -15.35
C LYS A 402 -5.06 -2.32 -15.99
N ASN A 403 -3.97 -2.19 -15.24
CA ASN A 403 -2.63 -2.54 -15.68
C ASN A 403 -2.24 -4.00 -15.37
N TRP A 404 -3.17 -4.87 -14.97
CA TRP A 404 -2.87 -6.24 -14.53
C TRP A 404 -1.99 -7.02 -15.53
N HIS A 405 -2.29 -6.97 -16.83
CA HIS A 405 -1.57 -7.74 -17.87
C HIS A 405 -0.34 -7.05 -18.44
N VAL A 406 -0.04 -5.83 -17.99
CA VAL A 406 0.98 -5.01 -18.62
C VAL A 406 2.41 -5.40 -18.18
N PRO A 407 2.69 -5.72 -16.90
CA PRO A 407 4.00 -6.22 -16.50
C PRO A 407 4.29 -7.63 -17.04
N GLN A 408 5.43 -7.77 -17.72
CA GLN A 408 5.96 -9.03 -18.22
C GLN A 408 7.14 -9.45 -17.34
N VAL A 409 6.93 -10.46 -16.50
CA VAL A 409 7.96 -10.94 -15.55
C VAL A 409 8.67 -12.16 -16.12
N GLU A 410 10.00 -12.14 -16.11
CA GLU A 410 10.86 -13.29 -16.41
C GLU A 410 11.67 -13.66 -15.16
N VAL A 411 11.69 -14.95 -14.82
CA VAL A 411 12.51 -15.49 -13.74
C VAL A 411 13.84 -15.95 -14.34
N THR A 412 14.95 -15.49 -13.79
CA THR A 412 16.29 -15.91 -14.21
C THR A 412 17.04 -16.52 -13.03
N ILE A 413 17.58 -17.71 -13.24
CA ILE A 413 18.34 -18.46 -12.24
C ILE A 413 19.81 -18.49 -12.67
N ILE A 414 20.71 -18.25 -11.72
CA ILE A 414 22.15 -18.38 -11.92
C ILE A 414 22.64 -19.58 -11.09
N THR A 415 23.34 -20.51 -11.73
CA THR A 415 23.86 -21.72 -11.07
C THR A 415 25.23 -22.13 -11.61
N GLN A 416 25.99 -22.86 -10.79
CA GLN A 416 27.28 -23.44 -11.15
C GLN A 416 27.28 -24.95 -10.88
N ASP A 417 27.57 -25.39 -9.66
CA ASP A 417 27.86 -26.78 -9.29
C ASP A 417 27.11 -27.23 -8.02
N ARG A 418 25.85 -26.79 -7.87
CA ARG A 418 25.02 -27.04 -6.67
C ARG A 418 23.69 -27.72 -7.02
N PRO A 419 23.72 -28.97 -7.53
CA PRO A 419 22.53 -29.64 -8.05
C PRO A 419 21.40 -29.79 -7.01
N GLN A 420 21.73 -30.12 -5.77
CA GLN A 420 20.73 -30.28 -4.70
C GLN A 420 20.05 -28.96 -4.31
N SER A 421 20.82 -27.87 -4.25
CA SER A 421 20.28 -26.54 -3.97
C SER A 421 19.37 -26.09 -5.11
N LEU A 422 19.83 -26.25 -6.35
CA LEU A 422 19.07 -25.94 -7.55
C LEU A 422 17.75 -26.73 -7.60
N GLN A 423 17.78 -28.04 -7.32
CA GLN A 423 16.56 -28.86 -7.25
C GLN A 423 15.56 -28.32 -6.22
N ARG A 424 16.02 -27.86 -5.06
CA ARG A 424 15.16 -27.26 -4.02
C ARG A 424 14.54 -25.95 -4.49
N LEU A 425 15.33 -25.08 -5.13
CA LEU A 425 14.82 -23.84 -5.73
C LEU A 425 13.75 -24.16 -6.78
N LEU A 426 14.07 -25.02 -7.75
CA LEU A 426 13.17 -25.43 -8.83
C LEU A 426 11.89 -26.08 -8.30
N GLY A 427 11.99 -26.89 -7.24
CA GLY A 427 10.85 -27.47 -6.54
C GLY A 427 9.94 -26.41 -5.91
N SER A 428 10.52 -25.39 -5.27
CA SER A 428 9.75 -24.26 -4.71
C SER A 428 9.11 -23.38 -5.79
N LEU A 429 9.79 -23.17 -6.91
CA LEU A 429 9.27 -22.46 -8.08
C LEU A 429 8.06 -23.17 -8.70
N SER A 430 8.10 -24.49 -8.83
CA SER A 430 6.98 -25.30 -9.35
C SER A 430 5.75 -25.28 -8.45
N GLN A 431 5.90 -24.97 -7.16
CA GLN A 431 4.79 -24.88 -6.20
C GLN A 431 4.22 -23.45 -6.06
N ALA A 432 4.82 -22.48 -6.75
CA ALA A 432 4.41 -21.10 -6.66
C ALA A 432 3.12 -20.81 -7.43
N ARG A 433 2.45 -19.73 -7.03
CA ARG A 433 1.19 -19.28 -7.61
C ARG A 433 1.40 -18.04 -8.46
N PHE A 434 1.16 -18.19 -9.76
CA PHE A 434 1.33 -17.12 -10.75
C PHE A 434 0.03 -16.40 -11.11
N PHE A 435 -1.10 -16.78 -10.50
CA PHE A 435 -2.39 -16.08 -10.64
C PHE A 435 -2.83 -15.89 -12.10
N GLY A 436 -2.53 -16.88 -12.95
CA GLY A 436 -2.91 -16.88 -14.37
C GLY A 436 -1.90 -16.23 -15.31
N ASP A 437 -0.86 -15.58 -14.78
CA ASP A 437 0.20 -15.01 -15.61
C ASP A 437 1.10 -16.12 -16.19
N SER A 438 1.53 -15.92 -17.43
CA SER A 438 2.60 -16.72 -18.02
C SER A 438 3.95 -16.09 -17.70
N VAL A 439 4.82 -16.85 -17.06
CA VAL A 439 6.14 -16.41 -16.58
C VAL A 439 7.20 -17.24 -17.27
N SER A 440 8.10 -16.59 -18.02
CA SER A 440 9.22 -17.28 -18.66
C SER A 440 10.33 -17.56 -17.65
N LEU A 441 11.02 -18.68 -17.82
CA LEU A 441 12.14 -19.12 -16.98
C LEU A 441 13.42 -19.16 -17.80
N ARG A 442 14.47 -18.52 -17.27
CA ARG A 442 15.81 -18.55 -17.81
C ARG A 442 16.75 -19.24 -16.83
N MET A 443 17.53 -20.21 -17.31
CA MET A 443 18.54 -20.91 -16.52
C MET A 443 19.92 -20.61 -17.08
N ASN A 444 20.73 -19.87 -16.32
CA ASN A 444 22.11 -19.53 -16.66
C ASN A 444 23.08 -20.42 -15.89
N MET A 445 23.74 -21.31 -16.61
CA MET A 445 24.78 -22.20 -16.11
C MET A 445 26.16 -21.62 -16.41
N GLU A 446 27.03 -21.59 -15.40
CA GLU A 446 28.45 -21.27 -15.58
C GLU A 446 29.14 -22.36 -16.41
N GLN A 447 30.28 -22.02 -17.03
CA GLN A 447 31.08 -22.93 -17.84
C GLN A 447 31.49 -24.18 -17.03
N SER A 448 31.81 -23.97 -15.75
CA SER A 448 32.25 -24.98 -14.79
C SER A 448 31.12 -25.83 -14.20
N SER A 449 29.88 -25.73 -14.70
CA SER A 449 28.79 -26.58 -14.22
C SER A 449 29.05 -28.07 -14.39
N ASP A 450 28.80 -28.83 -13.31
CA ASP A 450 28.99 -30.26 -13.26
C ASP A 450 27.88 -31.03 -13.99
N LEU A 451 28.13 -32.32 -14.27
CA LEU A 451 27.18 -33.16 -15.02
C LEU A 451 25.84 -33.34 -14.30
N GLU A 452 25.84 -33.30 -12.97
CA GLU A 452 24.61 -33.43 -12.19
C GLU A 452 23.75 -32.17 -12.30
N THR A 453 24.34 -30.97 -12.19
CA THR A 453 23.61 -29.71 -12.38
C THR A 453 23.03 -29.60 -13.79
N ILE A 454 23.80 -30.00 -14.82
CA ILE A 454 23.32 -30.01 -16.21
C ILE A 454 22.10 -30.91 -16.36
N ARG A 455 22.13 -32.13 -15.80
CA ARG A 455 20.99 -33.06 -15.83
C ARG A 455 19.76 -32.50 -15.12
N VAL A 456 19.95 -31.81 -14.00
CA VAL A 456 18.84 -31.15 -13.28
C VAL A 456 18.17 -30.10 -14.16
N VAL A 457 18.96 -29.27 -14.84
CA VAL A 457 18.45 -28.24 -15.76
C VAL A 457 17.75 -28.84 -16.96
N GLU A 458 18.33 -29.86 -17.60
CA GLU A 458 17.77 -30.53 -18.78
C GLU A 458 16.47 -31.30 -18.47
N ALA A 459 16.36 -31.88 -17.27
CA ALA A 459 15.19 -32.65 -16.86
C ALA A 459 14.03 -31.79 -16.34
N TYR A 460 14.28 -30.51 -16.04
CA TYR A 460 13.27 -29.65 -15.42
C TYR A 460 12.15 -29.27 -16.40
N GLN A 461 10.90 -29.47 -15.97
CA GLN A 461 9.71 -29.11 -16.73
C GLN A 461 9.04 -27.88 -16.13
N TRP A 462 8.80 -26.89 -16.97
CA TRP A 462 8.17 -25.63 -16.58
C TRP A 462 6.80 -25.48 -17.24
N ASN A 463 5.76 -25.39 -16.41
CA ASN A 463 4.37 -25.38 -16.87
C ASN A 463 3.75 -23.97 -16.92
N HIS A 464 4.54 -22.93 -16.63
CA HIS A 464 4.03 -21.56 -16.51
C HIS A 464 4.52 -20.63 -17.64
N GLY A 465 5.35 -21.10 -18.57
CA GLY A 465 5.82 -20.30 -19.70
C GLY A 465 6.96 -20.98 -20.45
N ASN A 466 7.72 -20.18 -21.20
CA ASN A 466 8.86 -20.68 -21.96
C ASN A 466 10.08 -20.90 -21.07
N VAL A 467 10.94 -21.84 -21.45
CA VAL A 467 12.24 -22.08 -20.81
C VAL A 467 13.36 -21.71 -21.77
N PHE A 468 14.33 -20.93 -21.30
CA PHE A 468 15.56 -20.63 -22.01
C PHE A 468 16.76 -21.06 -21.18
N THR A 469 17.58 -21.96 -21.71
CA THR A 469 18.78 -22.43 -21.04
C THR A 469 20.01 -21.85 -21.72
N HIS A 470 20.87 -21.19 -20.94
CA HIS A 470 22.14 -20.64 -21.37
C HIS A 470 23.27 -21.28 -20.59
N ARG A 471 24.27 -21.81 -21.28
CA ARG A 471 25.51 -22.29 -20.67
C ARG A 471 26.69 -21.49 -21.19
N ARG A 472 27.49 -20.94 -20.28
CA ARG A 472 28.72 -20.22 -20.66
C ARG A 472 29.74 -21.17 -21.28
N VAL A 473 30.46 -20.62 -22.26
CA VAL A 473 31.60 -21.30 -22.91
C VAL A 473 32.92 -20.96 -22.20
N VAL A 474 33.00 -19.79 -21.55
CA VAL A 474 34.16 -19.30 -20.80
C VAL A 474 33.72 -18.91 -19.40
N HIS A 475 34.54 -19.24 -18.41
CA HIS A 475 34.28 -18.89 -17.01
C HIS A 475 34.17 -17.36 -16.86
N GLY A 476 33.01 -16.89 -16.37
CA GLY A 476 32.72 -15.45 -16.26
C GLY A 476 32.83 -14.88 -14.86
N GLY A 477 32.68 -15.74 -13.84
CA GLY A 477 32.62 -15.32 -12.44
C GLY A 477 31.30 -14.63 -12.09
N LEU A 478 31.07 -14.39 -10.79
CA LEU A 478 29.77 -13.98 -10.26
C LEU A 478 29.23 -12.67 -10.85
N LEU A 479 30.05 -11.62 -10.93
CA LEU A 479 29.60 -10.31 -11.41
C LEU A 479 29.08 -10.41 -12.84
N THR A 480 29.86 -11.05 -13.72
CA THR A 480 29.49 -11.26 -15.11
C THR A 480 28.26 -12.15 -15.22
N ALA A 481 28.16 -13.19 -14.38
CA ALA A 481 26.99 -14.09 -14.33
C ALA A 481 25.71 -13.32 -14.01
N VAL A 482 25.74 -12.36 -13.08
CA VAL A 482 24.60 -11.51 -12.74
C VAL A 482 24.27 -10.55 -13.89
N VAL A 483 25.26 -9.83 -14.43
CA VAL A 483 25.03 -8.80 -15.46
C VAL A 483 24.50 -9.38 -16.77
N GLU A 484 24.93 -10.58 -17.14
CA GLU A 484 24.48 -11.24 -18.37
C GLU A 484 23.24 -12.12 -18.17
N SER A 485 22.79 -12.31 -16.93
CA SER A 485 21.70 -13.24 -16.60
C SER A 485 20.37 -12.83 -17.22
N TRP A 486 20.13 -11.54 -17.48
CA TRP A 486 18.89 -11.04 -18.04
C TRP A 486 19.01 -9.61 -18.57
N TYR A 487 18.26 -9.31 -19.64
CA TYR A 487 18.14 -7.97 -20.22
C TYR A 487 16.67 -7.66 -20.53
N PRO A 488 16.19 -6.43 -20.28
CA PRO A 488 14.82 -6.04 -20.61
C PRO A 488 14.64 -5.95 -22.12
N HIS A 489 13.52 -6.48 -22.62
CA HIS A 489 13.13 -6.38 -24.03
C HIS A 489 12.24 -5.15 -24.30
N SER A 490 11.61 -4.60 -23.26
CA SER A 490 10.70 -3.45 -23.32
C SER A 490 10.59 -2.75 -21.96
N ASN A 491 9.84 -1.65 -21.89
CA ASN A 491 9.54 -0.94 -20.64
C ASN A 491 8.60 -1.73 -19.72
N GLU A 492 7.93 -2.73 -20.28
CA GLU A 492 7.04 -3.67 -19.61
C GLU A 492 7.79 -4.89 -19.05
N SER A 493 9.06 -5.09 -19.41
CA SER A 493 9.84 -6.26 -19.04
C SER A 493 10.51 -6.09 -17.68
N TYR A 494 10.31 -7.05 -16.79
CA TYR A 494 10.88 -7.09 -15.44
C TYR A 494 11.58 -8.43 -15.20
N GLY A 495 12.82 -8.37 -14.72
CA GLY A 495 13.63 -9.55 -14.41
C GLY A 495 13.66 -9.83 -12.91
N LEU A 496 13.35 -11.06 -12.53
CA LEU A 496 13.57 -11.60 -11.18
C LEU A 496 14.83 -12.47 -11.20
N ILE A 497 15.91 -12.00 -10.59
CA ILE A 497 17.19 -12.71 -10.54
C ILE A 497 17.28 -13.52 -9.25
N LEU A 498 17.49 -14.83 -9.39
CA LEU A 498 17.54 -15.81 -8.31
C LEU A 498 18.87 -16.57 -8.30
N GLU A 499 19.47 -16.71 -7.12
CA GLU A 499 20.60 -17.62 -6.88
C GLU A 499 20.08 -19.04 -6.60
N ASP A 500 20.87 -20.07 -6.93
CA ASP A 500 20.48 -21.47 -6.78
C ASP A 500 20.32 -21.97 -5.33
N ASP A 501 20.72 -21.19 -4.32
CA ASP A 501 20.70 -21.59 -2.92
C ASP A 501 19.50 -21.05 -2.10
N ILE A 502 18.57 -20.38 -2.76
CA ILE A 502 17.34 -19.85 -2.16
C ILE A 502 16.16 -20.82 -2.28
N GLU A 503 15.12 -20.55 -1.51
CA GLU A 503 13.85 -21.28 -1.56
C GLU A 503 12.71 -20.25 -1.48
N LEU A 504 11.71 -20.38 -2.35
CA LEU A 504 10.68 -19.36 -2.50
C LEU A 504 9.40 -19.73 -1.75
N SER A 505 8.73 -18.69 -1.22
CA SER A 505 7.36 -18.79 -0.72
C SER A 505 6.39 -19.09 -1.88
N PRO A 506 5.35 -19.93 -1.71
CA PRO A 506 4.33 -20.13 -2.74
C PRO A 506 3.62 -18.83 -3.21
N LEU A 507 3.70 -17.76 -2.41
CA LEU A 507 3.14 -16.44 -2.71
C LEU A 507 4.20 -15.38 -3.08
N PHE A 508 5.45 -15.78 -3.37
CA PHE A 508 6.49 -14.82 -3.76
C PHE A 508 6.06 -13.96 -4.96
N TYR A 509 5.39 -14.59 -5.95
CA TYR A 509 4.96 -13.90 -7.15
C TYR A 509 3.83 -12.90 -6.88
N ALA A 510 2.90 -13.19 -5.96
CA ALA A 510 1.89 -12.22 -5.54
C ALA A 510 2.55 -10.94 -5.01
N TRP A 511 3.60 -11.08 -4.21
CA TRP A 511 4.34 -9.96 -3.65
C TRP A 511 5.04 -9.14 -4.74
N ILE A 512 5.75 -9.81 -5.66
CA ILE A 512 6.42 -9.13 -6.77
C ILE A 512 5.41 -8.45 -7.70
N LYS A 513 4.34 -9.15 -8.10
CA LYS A 513 3.31 -8.62 -8.99
C LYS A 513 2.64 -7.39 -8.39
N MET A 514 2.26 -7.47 -7.11
CA MET A 514 1.69 -6.33 -6.38
C MET A 514 2.66 -5.15 -6.36
N GLY A 515 3.94 -5.40 -6.02
CA GLY A 515 4.98 -4.36 -6.03
C GLY A 515 5.12 -3.72 -7.41
N ILE A 516 5.26 -4.52 -8.47
CA ILE A 516 5.39 -3.98 -9.83
C ILE A 516 4.15 -3.16 -10.21
N LEU A 517 2.93 -3.63 -9.98
CA LEU A 517 1.72 -2.89 -10.33
C LEU A 517 1.65 -1.54 -9.57
N ARG A 518 1.95 -1.58 -8.27
CA ARG A 518 1.95 -0.40 -7.38
C ARG A 518 2.98 0.63 -7.79
N TYR A 519 4.20 0.20 -8.10
CA TYR A 519 5.34 1.11 -8.34
C TYR A 519 5.60 1.40 -9.83
N ARG A 520 5.04 0.62 -10.76
CA ARG A 520 5.07 0.91 -12.21
C ARG A 520 4.26 2.16 -12.54
N SER A 521 3.09 2.28 -11.91
CA SER A 521 2.12 3.33 -12.21
C SER A 521 2.57 4.71 -11.69
N VAL A 522 3.75 4.77 -11.06
CA VAL A 522 4.39 5.99 -10.57
C VAL A 522 5.54 6.33 -11.51
N GLU A 523 5.49 7.50 -12.16
CA GLU A 523 6.64 8.06 -12.90
C GLU A 523 7.76 8.59 -11.96
N ASP A 524 7.72 8.26 -10.67
CA ASP A 524 8.72 8.64 -9.67
C ASP A 524 9.72 7.51 -9.39
N PHE A 525 10.67 7.29 -10.31
CA PHE A 525 11.85 6.46 -10.04
C PHE A 525 12.90 7.22 -9.19
N LEU A 526 12.54 7.72 -8.00
CA LEU A 526 13.51 8.32 -7.08
C LEU A 526 13.30 8.07 -5.56
N PHE A 527 12.39 7.20 -5.12
CA PHE A 527 12.26 6.88 -3.69
C PHE A 527 12.22 5.36 -3.43
N PHE A 528 13.42 4.78 -3.21
CA PHE A 528 13.64 3.46 -2.59
C PHE A 528 14.26 3.60 -1.17
N PRO A 529 13.57 4.14 -0.14
CA PRO A 529 13.96 3.80 1.25
C PRO A 529 12.87 3.14 2.11
N ALA A 530 11.58 3.47 1.97
CA ALA A 530 10.65 3.29 3.09
C ALA A 530 10.02 1.88 3.28
N PHE A 531 10.39 0.85 2.51
CA PHE A 531 9.83 -0.50 2.67
C PHE A 531 10.83 -1.55 3.21
N PHE A 532 12.09 -1.17 3.43
CA PHE A 532 13.13 -2.09 3.92
C PHE A 532 13.49 -1.92 5.41
N ASP A 533 12.96 -0.91 6.11
CA ASP A 533 13.36 -0.61 7.49
C ASP A 533 12.87 -1.60 8.56
N VAL A 534 12.06 -2.60 8.23
CA VAL A 534 11.55 -3.56 9.23
C VAL A 534 12.54 -4.70 9.56
N ILE A 535 13.74 -4.77 8.95
CA ILE A 535 14.79 -5.74 9.35
C ILE A 535 16.20 -5.11 9.43
N ALA A 536 16.31 -3.84 9.84
CA ALA A 536 17.61 -3.16 9.95
C ALA A 536 17.94 -2.54 11.32
N ASP A 537 17.16 -2.84 12.38
CA ASP A 537 17.32 -2.15 13.67
C ASP A 537 18.42 -2.71 14.60
N THR A 538 19.46 -3.30 14.01
CA THR A 538 20.70 -3.63 14.73
C THR A 538 21.90 -3.40 13.83
N VAL A 539 22.40 -2.16 13.78
CA VAL A 539 23.83 -1.77 13.79
C VAL A 539 23.90 -0.24 13.61
N GLY A 540 24.62 0.42 14.52
CA GLY A 540 24.72 1.88 14.65
C GLY A 540 25.47 2.62 13.52
N PRO A 541 25.60 3.95 13.65
CA PRO A 541 25.73 4.86 12.53
C PRO A 541 27.19 5.17 12.21
N GLU A 542 27.63 4.97 10.97
CA GLU A 542 28.66 5.83 10.38
C GLU A 542 28.41 6.08 8.89
N THR A 543 28.52 7.36 8.59
CA THR A 543 28.40 8.08 7.32
C THR A 543 29.02 7.40 6.08
N LYS A 544 28.26 7.35 4.98
CA LYS A 544 28.69 7.72 3.61
C LYS A 544 27.50 7.71 2.64
N ARG A 545 27.36 8.80 1.88
CA ARG A 545 26.37 8.97 0.80
C ARG A 545 26.46 7.84 -0.23
N PRO A 546 25.33 7.36 -0.80
CA PRO A 546 25.37 6.70 -2.10
C PRO A 546 24.46 7.37 -3.13
N SER A 547 25.08 7.75 -4.25
CA SER A 547 24.48 7.55 -5.57
C SER A 547 24.66 6.07 -5.92
N CYS A 548 23.61 5.34 -6.29
CA CYS A 548 23.62 4.21 -7.25
C CYS A 548 22.39 3.28 -7.17
N SER A 549 22.13 2.64 -8.31
CA SER A 549 21.38 1.43 -8.63
C SER A 549 21.10 0.45 -7.49
N ALA A 550 19.87 -0.08 -7.48
CA ALA A 550 19.37 -1.12 -6.57
C ALA A 550 20.37 -2.28 -6.41
N SER A 551 21.03 -2.32 -5.25
CA SER A 551 22.03 -3.33 -4.85
C SER A 551 21.72 -3.91 -3.47
N VAL A 552 22.13 -5.17 -3.34
CA VAL A 552 21.92 -6.22 -2.32
C VAL A 552 22.35 -5.86 -0.88
N CYS A 553 21.59 -6.32 0.12
CA CYS A 553 22.11 -6.57 1.48
C CYS A 553 22.87 -7.90 1.49
N THR A 554 24.21 -7.87 1.53
CA THR A 554 25.00 -9.05 1.87
C THR A 554 24.93 -9.28 3.37
N SER A 555 24.05 -10.16 3.84
CA SER A 555 24.14 -10.68 5.21
C SER A 555 25.33 -11.64 5.29
N ARG A 556 26.21 -11.45 6.28
CA ARG A 556 27.20 -12.48 6.66
C ARG A 556 26.43 -13.77 6.98
N LYS A 557 26.64 -14.82 6.19
CA LYS A 557 26.12 -16.18 6.46
C LYS A 557 26.71 -16.71 7.78
N THR A 558 26.12 -16.36 8.91
CA THR A 558 26.44 -16.92 10.24
C THR A 558 25.17 -17.28 10.99
N SER A 559 24.32 -18.14 10.41
CA SER A 559 23.43 -19.02 11.18
C SER A 559 22.89 -20.12 10.27
N LYS A 560 23.45 -21.33 10.37
CA LYS A 560 22.72 -22.53 9.94
C LYS A 560 21.58 -22.72 10.93
N LEU A 561 20.36 -22.33 10.56
CA LEU A 561 19.18 -22.57 11.37
C LEU A 561 18.84 -24.07 11.33
N HIS A 562 18.81 -24.70 12.50
CA HIS A 562 18.48 -26.12 12.68
C HIS A 562 17.10 -26.48 12.10
N LEU A 563 16.96 -27.72 11.63
CA LEU A 563 15.79 -28.23 10.92
C LEU A 563 14.60 -28.59 11.85
N GLU A 564 14.84 -28.83 13.14
CA GLU A 564 13.81 -29.26 14.08
C GLU A 564 13.01 -28.09 14.69
N GLY A 565 11.68 -28.20 14.68
CA GLY A 565 10.78 -27.26 15.37
C GLY A 565 10.16 -26.15 14.52
N ARG A 566 10.36 -26.13 13.19
CA ARG A 566 9.73 -25.11 12.33
C ARG A 566 8.21 -25.26 12.29
N LYS A 567 7.51 -24.19 12.68
CA LYS A 567 6.09 -23.99 12.36
C LYS A 567 5.99 -23.19 11.06
N PRO A 568 5.01 -23.47 10.18
CA PRO A 568 4.74 -22.61 9.04
C PRO A 568 4.53 -21.16 9.50
N LEU A 569 5.24 -20.21 8.90
CA LEU A 569 5.06 -18.80 9.25
C LEU A 569 3.67 -18.36 8.79
N ASN A 570 2.78 -18.10 9.76
CA ASN A 570 1.50 -17.45 9.49
C ASN A 570 1.68 -15.93 9.56
N ALA A 571 2.25 -15.34 8.51
CA ALA A 571 2.48 -13.90 8.42
C ALA A 571 1.17 -13.10 8.56
N ARG A 572 0.06 -13.62 8.02
CA ARG A 572 -1.26 -12.98 8.13
C ARG A 572 -1.76 -12.90 9.56
N GLY A 573 -1.67 -14.01 10.29
CA GLY A 573 -2.00 -14.05 11.72
C GLY A 573 -1.11 -13.12 12.53
N LEU A 574 0.19 -13.10 12.22
CA LEU A 574 1.14 -12.19 12.86
C LEU A 574 0.77 -10.72 12.60
N PHE A 575 0.49 -10.34 11.36
CA PHE A 575 0.14 -8.96 11.00
C PHE A 575 -1.21 -8.53 11.57
N ALA A 576 -2.20 -9.42 11.54
CA ALA A 576 -3.50 -9.16 12.13
C ALA A 576 -3.41 -8.97 13.65
N ASN A 577 -2.65 -9.82 14.35
CA ASN A 577 -2.44 -9.72 15.79
C ASN A 577 -1.68 -8.45 16.21
N ASN A 578 -0.87 -7.89 15.31
CA ASN A 578 -0.11 -6.66 15.52
C ASN A 578 -0.77 -5.42 14.88
N HIS A 579 -2.04 -5.52 14.45
CA HIS A 579 -2.83 -4.40 13.91
C HIS A 579 -2.18 -3.66 12.73
N PHE A 580 -1.38 -4.35 11.91
CA PHE A 580 -0.80 -3.74 10.72
C PHE A 580 -1.91 -3.36 9.71
N PRO A 581 -1.82 -2.18 9.07
CA PRO A 581 -2.68 -1.87 7.95
C PRO A 581 -2.41 -2.87 6.82
N HIS A 582 -3.46 -3.55 6.36
CA HIS A 582 -3.39 -4.63 5.36
C HIS A 582 -2.66 -5.91 5.83
N PRO A 583 -3.20 -6.64 6.82
CA PRO A 583 -2.60 -7.89 7.33
C PRO A 583 -2.56 -9.04 6.31
N SER A 584 -3.18 -8.83 5.15
CA SER A 584 -3.24 -9.77 4.03
C SER A 584 -2.16 -9.58 2.99
N THR A 585 -1.31 -8.56 3.15
CA THR A 585 -0.20 -8.29 2.24
C THR A 585 0.64 -9.56 2.07
N PRO A 586 0.89 -10.03 0.85
CA PRO A 586 1.72 -11.20 0.62
C PRO A 586 3.13 -10.91 1.13
N VAL A 587 3.82 -11.91 1.69
CA VAL A 587 5.19 -11.76 2.20
C VAL A 587 6.11 -12.70 1.45
N SER A 588 7.26 -12.18 1.03
CA SER A 588 8.39 -12.99 0.59
C SER A 588 9.32 -13.22 1.80
N LEU A 589 9.60 -14.48 2.15
CA LEU A 589 10.74 -14.82 3.01
C LEU A 589 11.83 -15.45 2.15
N ALA A 590 12.73 -14.62 1.64
CA ALA A 590 14.06 -15.07 1.23
C ALA A 590 15.02 -13.87 1.16
N SER A 591 16.18 -14.05 1.79
CA SER A 591 17.26 -13.07 1.87
C SER A 591 18.16 -13.11 0.61
N ALA A 592 17.61 -12.83 -0.58
CA ALA A 592 18.35 -12.46 -1.82
C ALA A 592 17.38 -12.49 -3.02
N VAL A 593 16.58 -11.44 -3.19
CA VAL A 593 15.77 -11.23 -4.41
C VAL A 593 16.17 -9.89 -5.02
N GLN A 594 16.68 -9.90 -6.25
CA GLN A 594 16.98 -8.66 -7.00
C GLN A 594 15.97 -8.49 -8.13
N LEU A 595 15.37 -7.31 -8.21
CA LEU A 595 14.44 -6.90 -9.27
C LEU A 595 15.13 -5.89 -10.19
N GLY A 596 15.20 -6.16 -11.50
CA GLY A 596 15.87 -5.30 -12.48
C GLY A 596 14.90 -4.58 -13.43
N ARG A 597 15.10 -3.27 -13.64
CA ARG A 597 14.52 -2.47 -14.74
C ARG A 597 15.63 -1.64 -15.39
N GLY A 598 15.83 -1.76 -16.71
CA GLY A 598 16.83 -0.97 -17.45
C GLY A 598 16.19 0.24 -18.13
N ILE A 599 16.75 1.44 -17.93
CA ILE A 599 16.40 2.66 -18.69
C ILE A 599 17.63 3.02 -19.53
N PHE A 600 17.52 2.90 -20.85
CA PHE A 600 18.49 3.49 -21.78
C PHE A 600 17.87 4.74 -22.41
N PRO A 601 18.47 5.94 -22.24
CA PRO A 601 18.06 7.09 -23.03
C PRO A 601 18.47 6.87 -24.48
N GLY A 602 17.47 6.78 -25.36
CA GLY A 602 17.68 6.77 -26.79
C GLY A 602 18.28 8.09 -27.27
N ALA A 603 19.59 8.11 -27.46
CA ALA A 603 20.25 9.07 -28.33
C ALA A 603 20.57 8.36 -29.64
N LEU A 604 19.80 8.71 -30.68
CA LEU A 604 20.15 8.52 -32.08
C LEU A 604 21.56 9.06 -32.33
N ALA A 605 22.55 8.18 -32.43
CA ALA A 605 23.83 8.48 -33.06
C ALA A 605 23.94 7.66 -34.34
N ARG A 606 23.92 8.40 -35.45
CA ARG A 606 24.04 7.92 -36.83
C ARG A 606 25.23 6.95 -36.97
N VAL A 607 24.94 5.80 -37.55
CA VAL A 607 25.92 4.91 -38.19
C VAL A 607 26.52 5.62 -39.41
N PRO A 608 27.85 5.73 -39.55
CA PRO A 608 28.48 5.71 -40.85
C PRO A 608 28.88 4.27 -41.18
N ARG A 609 28.34 3.78 -42.30
CA ARG A 609 28.86 2.61 -43.01
C ARG A 609 30.31 2.89 -43.41
N LEU A 610 31.22 1.97 -43.09
CA LEU A 610 32.40 1.70 -43.91
C LEU A 610 32.60 0.17 -43.97
N SER A 611 32.69 -0.31 -45.20
CA SER A 611 32.75 -1.70 -45.61
C SER A 611 34.19 -2.21 -45.77
N CYS A 612 34.36 -3.52 -45.57
CA CYS A 612 35.31 -4.43 -46.22
C CYS A 612 36.82 -4.16 -46.14
N GLY A 613 37.54 -5.14 -45.59
CA GLY A 613 38.68 -5.73 -46.31
C GLY A 613 40.02 -5.85 -45.57
N THR A 614 40.38 -7.11 -45.28
CA THR A 614 41.71 -7.72 -45.49
C THR A 614 42.75 -7.75 -44.33
N ALA A 615 43.00 -9.00 -43.89
CA ALA A 615 44.28 -9.67 -43.61
C ALA A 615 45.22 -9.25 -42.45
N LEU A 616 45.42 -10.24 -41.55
CA LEU A 616 46.69 -10.79 -41.04
C LEU A 616 47.88 -9.83 -40.78
N ARG A 617 48.32 -9.76 -39.51
CA ARG A 617 49.68 -10.18 -39.14
C ARG A 617 49.84 -10.45 -37.64
N VAL A 618 50.49 -11.59 -37.39
CA VAL A 618 51.11 -12.03 -36.13
C VAL A 618 52.41 -11.25 -35.91
N ASP A 619 52.74 -11.00 -34.64
CA ASP A 619 54.08 -10.85 -34.00
C ASP A 619 53.84 -9.99 -32.74
N GLY A 620 54.25 -10.27 -31.51
CA GLY A 620 55.23 -11.18 -30.94
C GLY A 620 55.99 -10.42 -29.84
N TRP A 621 55.85 -10.85 -28.57
CA TRP A 621 56.76 -10.61 -27.42
C TRP A 621 56.85 -9.14 -26.90
N SER A 622 57.16 -8.80 -25.64
CA SER A 622 57.82 -9.49 -24.53
C SER A 622 57.36 -8.96 -23.16
N LEU A 623 57.53 -9.81 -22.14
CA LEU A 623 57.59 -9.49 -20.70
C LEU A 623 58.70 -8.49 -20.36
N SER A 624 58.46 -7.61 -19.38
CA SER A 624 59.25 -7.45 -18.14
C SER A 624 59.04 -6.06 -17.52
N GLY A 625 58.76 -6.00 -16.22
CA GLY A 625 58.67 -4.81 -15.38
C GLY A 625 57.81 -5.07 -14.16
#